data_AF-A0A482ZA72-F1
#
_entry.id   AF-A0A482ZA72-F1
#
_cell.length_a   1.000
_cell.length_b   1.000
_cell.length_c   1.000
_cell.angle_alpha   90.00
_cell.angle_beta   90.00
_cell.angle_gamma   90.00
#
_symmetry.space_group_name_H-M   'P 1'
#
loop_
_entity.id
_entity.type
_entity.pdbx_description
1 polymer ?
#
loop_
_entity_poly.entity_id
_entity_poly.type
_entity_poly.pdbx_seq_one_letter_code
_entity_poly.pdbx_strand_id
1 'polypeptide(L)'
;MFRILILQAWYNLSDEVLEKQIARDLMFRRFINLSLSENVPDHSSIWRFRQLLNTEQLLELLLKQINTHLERNSITVSLGSINIIDA
;
A
#
# COMPACT_ATOMS: atom_id res chain seq x y z
N MET A 1 -4.65 -1.38 7.71
CA MET A 1 -4.53 -2.19 6.48
C MET A 1 -4.33 -1.37 5.20
N PHE A 2 -5.10 -0.30 4.94
CA PHE A 2 -4.96 0.44 3.67
C PHE A 2 -3.54 0.95 3.34
N ARG A 3 -2.78 1.46 4.32
CA ARG A 3 -1.37 1.85 4.12
C ARG A 3 -0.47 0.72 3.61
N ILE A 4 -0.80 -0.54 3.92
CA ILE A 4 -0.09 -1.72 3.41
C ILE A 4 -0.32 -1.84 1.90
N LEU A 5 -1.56 -1.64 1.44
CA LEU A 5 -1.87 -1.63 0.00
C LEU A 5 -1.21 -0.46 -0.74
N ILE A 6 -1.01 0.68 -0.06
CA ILE A 6 -0.22 1.79 -0.62
C ILE A 6 1.23 1.35 -0.83
N LEU A 7 1.89 0.76 0.18
CA LEU A 7 3.25 0.22 0.01
C LEU A 7 3.30 -0.86 -1.07
N GLN A 8 2.26 -1.68 -1.14
CA GLN A 8 2.15 -2.72 -2.16
C GLN A 8 2.14 -2.14 -3.57
N ALA A 9 1.24 -1.19 -3.82
CA ALA A 9 1.10 -0.51 -5.09
C ALA A 9 2.37 0.28 -5.41
N TRP A 10 2.98 0.88 -4.37
CA TRP A 10 4.16 1.68 -4.55
C TRP A 10 5.35 0.84 -4.99
N TYR A 11 5.71 -0.17 -4.22
CA TYR A 11 6.87 -0.99 -4.51
C TYR A 11 6.59 -2.16 -5.48
N ASN A 12 5.39 -2.22 -6.06
CA ASN A 12 4.91 -3.31 -6.93
C ASN A 12 5.17 -4.71 -6.34
N LEU A 13 4.79 -4.91 -5.07
CA LEU A 13 5.10 -6.12 -4.32
C LEU A 13 3.93 -7.12 -4.35
N SER A 14 4.25 -8.42 -4.40
CA SER A 14 3.26 -9.46 -4.09
C SER A 14 2.91 -9.46 -2.59
N ASP A 15 1.79 -10.07 -2.21
CA ASP A 15 1.36 -10.13 -0.80
C ASP A 15 2.42 -10.81 0.08
N GLU A 16 3.03 -11.89 -0.41
CA GLU A 16 4.07 -12.62 0.32
C GLU A 16 5.36 -11.81 0.49
N VAL A 17 5.76 -11.06 -0.54
CA VAL A 17 6.96 -10.21 -0.47
C VAL A 17 6.70 -9.03 0.46
N LEU A 18 5.50 -8.45 0.41
CA LEU A 18 5.09 -7.36 1.28
C LEU A 18 5.05 -7.78 2.76
N GLU A 19 4.49 -8.95 3.06
CA GLU A 19 4.51 -9.53 4.41
C GLU A 19 5.96 -9.64 4.93
N LYS A 20 6.85 -10.24 4.13
CA LYS A 20 8.27 -10.38 4.47
C LYS A 20 8.97 -9.03 4.64
N GLN A 21 8.62 -8.04 3.82
CA GLN A 21 9.23 -6.71 3.88
C GLN A 21 8.79 -5.96 5.14
N ILE A 22 7.49 -5.99 5.49
CA ILE A 22 7.00 -5.40 6.74
C ILE A 22 7.64 -6.09 7.96
N ALA A 23 7.89 -7.40 7.90
CA ALA A 23 8.57 -8.11 8.96
C ALA A 23 10.02 -7.65 9.18
N ARG A 24 10.73 -7.24 8.12
CA ARG A 24 12.18 -6.96 8.16
C ARG A 24 12.55 -5.48 8.17
N ASP A 25 11.74 -4.64 7.54
CA ASP A 25 12.07 -3.25 7.25
C ASP A 25 11.33 -2.30 8.20
N LEU A 26 12.09 -1.62 9.05
CA LEU A 26 11.57 -0.65 10.01
C LEU A 26 10.91 0.56 9.33
N MET A 27 11.33 0.94 8.13
CA MET A 27 10.71 2.03 7.38
C MET A 27 9.31 1.64 6.90
N PHE A 28 9.14 0.39 6.46
CA PHE A 28 7.83 -0.16 6.10
C PHE A 28 6.90 -0.16 7.32
N ARG A 29 7.38 -0.69 8.45
CA ARG A 29 6.63 -0.67 9.72
C ARG A 29 6.25 0.74 10.15
N ARG A 30 7.19 1.68 10.10
CA ARG A 30 6.95 3.10 10.45
C ARG A 30 5.90 3.72 9.55
N PHE A 31 5.93 3.45 8.24
CA PHE A 31 4.93 3.98 7.31
C PHE A 31 3.51 3.50 7.62
N ILE A 32 3.35 2.19 7.88
CA ILE A 32 2.04 1.62 8.25
C ILE A 32 1.65 1.84 9.71
N ASN A 33 2.50 2.52 10.49
CA ASN A 33 2.32 2.75 11.92
C ASN A 33 2.17 1.45 12.72
N LEU A 34 2.99 0.44 12.41
CA LEU A 34 3.04 -0.84 13.11
C LEU A 34 4.20 -0.83 14.13
N SER A 35 3.88 -1.05 15.40
CA SER A 35 4.88 -1.18 16.47
C SER A 35 5.77 -2.41 16.28
N LEU A 36 6.94 -2.40 16.90
CA LEU A 36 7.83 -3.56 16.95
C LEU A 36 7.20 -4.76 17.65
N SER A 37 6.30 -4.51 18.61
CA SER A 37 5.60 -5.53 19.40
C SER A 37 4.34 -6.08 18.71
N GLU A 38 3.87 -5.45 17.64
CA GLU A 38 2.66 -5.87 16.93
C GLU A 38 2.98 -6.92 15.87
N ASN A 39 2.05 -7.84 15.67
CA ASN A 39 2.18 -8.87 14.66
C ASN A 39 1.99 -8.30 13.24
N VAL A 40 2.81 -8.79 12.32
CA VAL A 40 2.67 -8.46 10.90
C VAL A 40 1.45 -9.20 10.34
N PRO A 41 0.56 -8.52 9.59
CA PRO A 41 -0.52 -9.19 8.89
C PRO A 41 0.05 -10.16 7.86
N ASP A 42 -0.46 -11.40 7.87
CA ASP A 42 -0.09 -12.39 6.86
C ASP A 42 -0.63 -12.00 5.47
N HIS A 43 -0.01 -12.56 4.44
CA HIS A 43 -0.42 -12.36 3.04
C HIS A 43 -1.91 -12.67 2.81
N SER A 44 -2.48 -13.64 3.55
CA SER A 44 -3.89 -13.99 3.45
C SER A 44 -4.81 -12.86 3.94
N SER A 45 -4.42 -12.15 5.01
CA SER A 45 -5.16 -11.00 5.52
C SER A 45 -5.06 -9.80 4.59
N ILE A 46 -3.88 -9.57 4.01
CA ILE A 46 -3.66 -8.52 3.01
C ILE A 46 -4.54 -8.78 1.78
N TRP A 47 -4.54 -10.02 1.26
CA TRP A 47 -5.37 -10.42 0.13
C TRP A 47 -6.86 -10.23 0.41
N ARG A 48 -7.36 -10.72 1.56
CA ARG A 48 -8.78 -10.59 1.93
C ARG A 48 -9.21 -9.13 2.04
N PHE A 49 -8.36 -8.28 2.62
CA PHE A 49 -8.65 -6.86 2.71
C PHE A 49 -8.70 -6.19 1.33
N ARG A 50 -7.79 -6.54 0.42
CA ARG A 50 -7.83 -6.03 -0.96
C ARG A 50 -9.07 -6.53 -1.70
N GLN A 51 -9.45 -7.79 -1.53
CA GLN A 51 -10.67 -8.33 -2.13
C GLN A 51 -11.91 -7.61 -1.62
N LEU A 52 -12.01 -7.35 -0.32
CA LEU A 52 -13.10 -6.55 0.26
C LEU A 52 -13.22 -5.19 -0.44
N LEU A 53 -12.12 -4.46 -0.59
CA LEU A 53 -12.15 -3.15 -1.27
C LEU A 53 -12.50 -3.25 -2.76
N ASN A 54 -12.11 -4.33 -3.44
CA ASN A 54 -12.48 -4.55 -4.84
C ASN A 54 -13.97 -4.88 -4.97
N THR A 55 -14.51 -5.74 -4.11
CA THR A 55 -15.94 -6.10 -4.11
C THR A 55 -16.81 -4.87 -3.89
N GLU A 56 -16.39 -3.96 -3.01
CA GLU A 56 -17.07 -2.70 -2.75
C GLU A 56 -16.76 -1.59 -3.77
N GLN A 57 -15.94 -1.86 -4.80
CA GLN A 57 -15.50 -0.88 -5.80
C GLN A 57 -14.79 0.36 -5.20
N LEU A 58 -14.21 0.20 -4.01
CA LEU A 58 -13.57 1.28 -3.26
C LEU A 58 -12.07 1.40 -3.54
N LEU A 59 -11.42 0.31 -3.98
CA LEU A 59 -9.96 0.30 -4.13
C LEU A 59 -9.47 1.40 -5.08
N GLU A 60 -10.05 1.48 -6.27
CA GLU A 60 -9.68 2.49 -7.28
C GLU A 60 -10.02 3.91 -6.82
N LEU A 61 -11.19 4.11 -6.21
CA LEU A 61 -11.62 5.41 -5.68
C LEU A 61 -10.66 5.93 -4.61
N LEU A 62 -10.23 5.07 -3.68
CA LEU A 62 -9.31 5.45 -2.62
C LEU A 62 -7.91 5.74 -3.15
N LEU A 63 -7.40 4.92 -4.09
CA LEU A 63 -6.11 5.18 -4.73
C LEU A 63 -6.13 6.50 -5.50
N LYS A 64 -7.21 6.79 -6.24
CA LYS A 64 -7.37 8.07 -6.94
C LYS A 64 -7.36 9.26 -5.97
N GLN A 65 -8.05 9.15 -4.83
CA GLN A 65 -8.03 10.21 -3.82
C GLN A 65 -6.62 10.46 -3.26
N ILE A 66 -5.83 9.41 -3.04
CA ILE A 66 -4.44 9.53 -2.62
C ILE A 66 -3.63 10.27 -3.71
N ASN A 67 -3.78 9.89 -4.98
CA ASN A 67 -3.06 10.54 -6.07
C ASN A 67 -3.39 12.02 -6.17
N THR A 68 -4.69 12.38 -6.14
CA THR A 68 -5.12 13.79 -6.12
C THR A 68 -4.52 14.56 -4.93
N HIS A 69 -4.39 13.93 -3.77
CA HIS A 69 -3.77 14.58 -2.61
C HIS A 69 -2.26 14.78 -2.82
N LEU A 70 -1.56 13.79 -3.38
CA LEU A 70 -0.13 13.88 -3.67
C LEU A 70 0.18 14.96 -4.71
N GLU A 71 -0.59 15.01 -5.79
CA GLU A 71 -0.51 16.02 -6.85
C GLU A 71 -0.68 17.44 -6.29
N ARG A 72 -1.67 17.65 -5.41
CA ARG A 72 -1.91 18.94 -4.75
C ARG A 72 -0.73 19.41 -3.90
N ASN A 73 0.06 18.48 -3.39
CA ASN A 73 1.27 18.77 -2.61
C ASN A 73 2.55 18.79 -3.48
N SER A 74 2.42 18.72 -4.81
CA SER A 74 3.55 18.61 -5.75
C SER A 74 4.47 17.42 -5.47
N ILE A 75 3.91 16.33 -4.94
CA ILE A 75 4.62 15.08 -4.65
C ILE A 75 4.38 14.12 -5.81
N THR A 76 5.47 13.80 -6.51
CA THR A 76 5.48 12.81 -7.59
C THR A 76 5.96 11.46 -7.08
N VAL A 77 5.12 10.43 -7.19
CA VAL A 77 5.50 9.06 -6.84
C VAL A 77 5.79 8.29 -8.14
N SER A 78 7.04 8.34 -8.59
CA SER A 78 7.53 7.55 -9.73
C SER A 78 8.06 6.21 -9.24
N LEU A 79 7.37 5.12 -9.57
CA LEU A 79 7.77 3.78 -9.16
C LEU A 79 8.03 2.94 -10.39
N GLY A 80 9.00 2.04 -10.29
CA GLY A 80 9.32 1.10 -11.36
C GLY A 80 8.05 0.41 -11.86
N SER A 81 7.71 0.71 -13.12
CA SER A 81 6.64 0.12 -13.94
C SER A 81 5.21 0.61 -13.75
N ILE A 82 4.88 1.40 -12.72
CA ILE A 82 3.54 1.99 -12.57
C ILE A 82 3.73 3.49 -12.32
N ASN A 83 3.50 4.29 -13.35
CA ASN A 83 3.36 5.73 -13.21
C ASN A 83 2.09 6.00 -12.39
N ILE A 84 2.27 6.31 -11.11
CA ILE A 84 1.21 6.89 -10.27
C ILE A 84 1.26 8.41 -10.45
N ILE A 85 1.38 8.84 -11.70
CA ILE A 85 0.89 10.10 -12.26
C ILE A 85 0.87 9.83 -13.76
N ASP A 86 -0.26 9.37 -14.25
CA ASP A 86 -0.62 9.62 -15.63
C ASP A 86 -1.96 10.33 -15.58
N ALA A 87 -1.99 11.47 -16.26
CA ALA A 87 -3.10 12.39 -16.39
C ALA A 87 -4.30 11.76 -17.11
#